data_AF-A0A098MDX4-F1
#
_entry.id   AF-A0A098MDX4-F1
#
_cell.length_a   1.000
_cell.length_b   1.000
_cell.length_c   1.000
_cell.angle_alpha   90.00
_cell.angle_beta   90.00
_cell.angle_gamma   90.00
#
_symmetry.space_group_name_H-M   'P 1'
#
loop_
_entity.id
_entity.type
_entity.pdbx_description
1 polymer ?
#
loop_
_entity_poly.entity_id
_entity_poly.type
_entity_poly.pdbx_seq_one_letter_code
_entity_poly.pdbx_strand_id
1 'polypeptide(L)'
;MNSVGQPLQQRALTKGLIFSGIIGLIIFIMFQVLPSLLASSSEENTTAISKVEAREKAALFAAEQLGYTAAANDEWTVTYQSDSSFYGYMSREKLLEDYTKNKLDRRYPFDVFQVSLLTSDTLNLNLSVDLNMYTGEVVAFDREAQSASANLQKYGIKTAASSESNDTEMSLEQKENLARPWLKKWEVNPSKLQIEPNSKAYGLVYTDSSVKVGESQLRYSFNFAEGEVSSYKAGFSAPSWHTSYVEKQTSLATKLTLFGYGLPTLALGILALIYSILRRGHTSFARGAFLSSVHFVIMMVSTYNMLPVTSDQSTEARVSAIIMFVVYALYSLLMSSLLYFSLVGGNGLWRQEEGLNPWPRAKEPGYGQYVLDSIRAGYIWAFVLLGVQTIMFIILSYTLNNWSTTDASQSPYNMRYAWLLPIVAWLAGLSEEAIYRFFGIRMLKKLVRSTLAACLITSLIWALGHTLYPIYPVSSRPIELMVIGLLFSYIFLRYGFIAVMFSHVVFDSILMGATLIFMKESINIGAGIFAIAMPFLVAYIVYRFNPPQKPKQAEPFNLN
;
A
#
# COMPACT_ATOMS: atom_id res chain seq x y z
N MET A 1 19.98 13.52 22.26
CA MET A 1 19.19 14.77 22.23
C MET A 1 19.98 15.89 22.88
N ASN A 2 19.85 17.12 22.39
CA ASN A 2 20.52 18.30 22.95
C ASN A 2 19.69 18.93 24.07
N SER A 3 20.33 19.56 25.05
CA SER A 3 19.62 20.36 26.06
C SER A 3 19.12 21.67 25.47
N VAL A 4 18.04 22.22 26.02
CA VAL A 4 17.50 23.51 25.61
C VAL A 4 18.55 24.61 25.80
N GLY A 5 18.76 25.43 24.75
CA GLY A 5 19.69 26.58 24.79
C GLY A 5 21.16 26.24 24.53
N GLN A 6 21.51 24.96 24.44
CA GLN A 6 22.86 24.53 24.10
C GLN A 6 23.07 24.46 22.57
N PRO A 7 24.30 24.65 22.06
CA PRO A 7 24.61 24.48 20.64
C PRO A 7 24.19 23.10 20.14
N LEU A 8 23.64 23.03 18.92
CA LEU A 8 23.17 21.79 18.36
C LEU A 8 24.33 20.92 17.89
N GLN A 9 24.42 19.71 18.45
CA GLN A 9 25.37 18.70 18.01
C GLN A 9 24.65 17.38 17.79
N GLN A 10 24.93 16.73 16.67
CA GLN A 10 24.46 15.38 16.41
C GLN A 10 25.48 14.38 16.97
N ARG A 11 25.01 13.22 17.42
CA ARG A 11 25.91 12.17 17.89
C ARG A 11 26.70 11.59 16.72
N ALA A 12 28.01 11.40 16.93
CA ALA A 12 28.87 10.77 15.95
C ALA A 12 28.41 9.33 15.66
N LEU A 13 28.49 8.95 14.38
CA LEU A 13 28.24 7.59 13.94
C LEU A 13 29.43 6.72 14.30
N THR A 14 29.20 5.67 15.09
CA THR A 14 30.26 4.73 15.46
C THR A 14 30.61 3.85 14.26
N LYS A 15 31.87 3.39 14.19
CA LYS A 15 32.30 2.42 13.16
C LYS A 15 31.41 1.17 13.15
N GLY A 16 31.02 0.69 14.33
CA GLY A 16 30.12 -0.45 14.48
C GLY A 16 28.75 -0.20 13.85
N LEU A 17 28.15 0.97 14.06
CA LEU A 17 26.85 1.30 13.46
C LEU A 17 26.93 1.37 11.92
N ILE A 18 27.99 2.00 11.38
CA ILE A 18 28.20 2.06 9.93
C ILE A 18 28.34 0.64 9.36
N PHE A 19 29.14 -0.21 10.00
CA PHE A 19 29.32 -1.60 9.61
C PHE A 19 28.00 -2.38 9.65
N SER A 20 27.19 -2.22 10.71
CA SER A 20 25.85 -2.82 10.79
C SER A 20 24.92 -2.32 9.67
N GLY A 21 24.99 -1.03 9.31
CA GLY A 21 24.25 -0.49 8.17
C GLY A 21 24.66 -1.14 6.85
N ILE A 22 25.96 -1.28 6.59
CA ILE A 22 26.46 -1.94 5.38
C ILE A 22 25.99 -3.40 5.32
N ILE A 23 26.10 -4.14 6.43
CA ILE A 23 25.58 -5.53 6.51
C ILE A 23 24.08 -5.56 6.24
N GLY A 24 23.32 -4.66 6.85
CA GLY A 24 21.88 -4.60 6.67
C GLY A 24 21.47 -4.36 5.21
N LEU A 25 22.19 -3.45 4.52
CA LEU A 25 22.00 -3.19 3.09
C LEU A 25 22.34 -4.42 2.24
N ILE A 26 23.45 -5.11 2.52
CA ILE A 26 23.85 -6.33 1.80
C ILE A 26 22.78 -7.41 1.95
N ILE A 27 22.28 -7.63 3.17
CA ILE A 27 21.22 -8.61 3.44
C ILE A 27 19.96 -8.25 2.66
N PHE A 28 19.53 -6.99 2.69
CA PHE A 28 18.38 -6.53 1.91
C PHE A 28 18.57 -6.76 0.40
N ILE A 29 19.72 -6.37 -0.15
CA ILE A 29 20.00 -6.56 -1.57
C ILE A 29 19.99 -8.05 -1.93
N MET A 30 20.66 -8.89 -1.15
CA MET A 30 20.82 -10.31 -1.43
C MET A 30 19.50 -11.08 -1.41
N PHE A 31 18.59 -10.74 -0.49
CA PHE A 31 17.34 -11.50 -0.30
C PHE A 31 16.09 -10.84 -0.90
N GLN A 32 16.08 -9.52 -1.12
CA GLN A 32 14.89 -8.83 -1.66
C GLN A 32 15.10 -8.27 -3.07
N VAL A 33 16.28 -7.71 -3.36
CA VAL A 33 16.53 -7.03 -4.64
C VAL A 33 17.04 -8.00 -5.71
N LEU A 34 18.06 -8.78 -5.37
CA LEU A 34 18.75 -9.66 -6.32
C LEU A 34 17.84 -10.77 -6.88
N PRO A 35 17.00 -11.47 -6.08
CA PRO A 35 16.09 -12.47 -6.62
C PRO A 35 15.11 -11.87 -7.64
N SER A 36 14.58 -10.67 -7.36
CA SER A 36 13.68 -9.95 -8.26
C SER A 36 14.35 -9.56 -9.58
N LEU A 37 15.63 -9.16 -9.53
CA LEU A 37 16.42 -8.87 -10.74
C LEU A 37 16.77 -10.14 -11.52
N LEU A 38 17.12 -11.24 -10.85
CA LEU A 38 17.50 -12.49 -11.51
C LEU A 38 16.28 -13.19 -12.14
N ALA A 39 15.12 -13.21 -11.48
CA ALA A 39 13.87 -13.71 -12.04
C ALA A 39 13.45 -12.93 -13.31
N SER A 40 13.88 -11.67 -13.43
CA SER A 40 13.64 -10.87 -14.63
C SER A 40 14.59 -11.15 -15.81
N SER A 41 15.62 -11.98 -15.61
CA SER A 41 16.65 -12.29 -16.60
C SER A 41 16.50 -13.66 -17.28
N SER A 42 15.63 -14.53 -16.76
CA SER A 42 15.13 -15.70 -17.48
C SER A 42 14.24 -15.24 -18.65
N GLU A 43 14.14 -16.05 -19.73
CA GLU A 43 13.42 -15.78 -21.00
C GLU A 43 11.91 -15.46 -20.88
N GLU A 44 11.40 -15.17 -19.68
CA GLU A 44 10.05 -14.70 -19.45
C GLU A 44 10.02 -13.16 -19.52
N ASN A 45 9.25 -12.63 -20.47
CA ASN A 45 8.90 -11.21 -20.53
C ASN A 45 8.09 -10.84 -19.28
N THR A 46 8.79 -10.54 -18.18
CA THR A 46 8.23 -10.08 -16.90
C THR A 46 7.86 -8.59 -16.91
N THR A 47 7.93 -7.95 -18.07
CA THR A 47 7.54 -6.55 -18.26
C THR A 47 6.07 -6.51 -18.61
N ALA A 48 5.26 -5.80 -17.83
CA ALA A 48 3.85 -5.61 -18.15
C ALA A 48 3.68 -4.85 -19.47
N ILE A 49 2.64 -5.19 -20.24
CA ILE A 49 2.27 -4.45 -21.44
C ILE A 49 1.89 -3.00 -21.09
N SER A 50 1.93 -2.10 -22.07
CA SER A 50 1.48 -0.73 -21.80
C SER A 50 -0.04 -0.68 -21.63
N LYS A 51 -0.56 0.29 -20.86
CA LYS A 51 -2.02 0.54 -20.80
C LYS A 51 -2.62 0.90 -22.16
N VAL A 52 -1.84 1.47 -23.07
CA VAL A 52 -2.30 1.78 -24.45
C VAL A 52 -2.50 0.48 -25.22
N GLU A 53 -1.50 -0.40 -25.20
CA GLU A 53 -1.55 -1.72 -25.83
C GLU A 53 -2.71 -2.57 -25.27
N ALA A 54 -2.93 -2.55 -23.96
CA ALA A 54 -4.06 -3.25 -23.33
C ALA A 54 -5.41 -2.76 -23.88
N ARG A 55 -5.60 -1.44 -24.03
CA ARG A 55 -6.82 -0.87 -24.62
C ARG A 55 -7.02 -1.28 -26.08
N GLU A 56 -5.96 -1.19 -26.88
CA GLU A 56 -6.02 -1.55 -28.30
C GLU A 56 -6.40 -3.02 -28.48
N LYS A 57 -5.76 -3.91 -27.74
CA LYS A 57 -6.07 -5.35 -27.77
C LYS A 57 -7.49 -5.65 -27.28
N ALA A 58 -7.95 -4.98 -26.23
CA ALA A 58 -9.32 -5.12 -25.72
C ALA A 58 -10.38 -4.67 -26.74
N ALA A 59 -10.18 -3.50 -27.35
CA ALA A 59 -11.08 -2.94 -28.34
C ALA A 59 -11.15 -3.81 -29.61
N LEU A 60 -10.01 -4.33 -30.07
CA LEU A 60 -9.95 -5.28 -31.19
C LEU A 60 -10.72 -6.56 -30.86
N PHE A 61 -10.49 -7.16 -29.68
CA PHE A 61 -11.23 -8.34 -29.25
C PHE A 61 -12.73 -8.09 -29.18
N ALA A 62 -13.15 -6.96 -28.60
CA ALA A 62 -14.54 -6.58 -28.50
C ALA A 62 -15.20 -6.48 -29.89
N ALA A 63 -14.53 -5.82 -30.84
CA ALA A 63 -15.07 -5.65 -32.19
C ALA A 63 -15.18 -6.97 -32.96
N GLU A 64 -14.15 -7.81 -32.90
CA GLU A 64 -14.11 -9.05 -33.67
C GLU A 64 -14.95 -10.19 -33.05
N GLN A 65 -15.06 -10.23 -31.73
CA GLN A 65 -15.54 -11.42 -31.01
C GLN A 65 -16.83 -11.18 -30.22
N LEU A 66 -17.10 -9.92 -29.86
CA LEU A 66 -18.28 -9.54 -29.09
C LEU A 66 -19.26 -8.69 -29.88
N GLY A 67 -19.02 -8.50 -31.19
CA GLY A 67 -19.89 -7.75 -32.09
C GLY A 67 -19.98 -6.25 -31.76
N TYR A 68 -19.02 -5.73 -30.99
CA TYR A 68 -19.01 -4.35 -30.57
C TYR A 68 -18.62 -3.41 -31.72
N THR A 69 -19.35 -2.31 -31.89
CA THR A 69 -19.02 -1.27 -32.88
C THR A 69 -18.48 -0.05 -32.16
N ALA A 70 -17.25 0.35 -32.50
CA ALA A 70 -16.63 1.52 -31.90
C ALA A 70 -17.42 2.80 -32.22
N ALA A 71 -17.71 3.58 -31.19
CA ALA A 71 -18.28 4.92 -31.25
C ALA A 71 -17.20 5.99 -31.04
N ALA A 72 -17.43 7.19 -31.57
CA ALA A 72 -16.45 8.28 -31.50
C ALA A 72 -16.12 8.75 -30.06
N ASN A 73 -16.99 8.44 -29.09
CA ASN A 73 -16.87 8.87 -27.70
C ASN A 73 -16.55 7.69 -26.74
N ASP A 74 -16.03 6.58 -27.24
CA ASP A 74 -15.67 5.44 -26.39
C ASP A 74 -14.49 5.77 -25.48
N GLU A 75 -14.69 5.61 -24.17
CA GLU A 75 -13.62 5.70 -23.20
C GLU A 75 -13.33 4.34 -22.57
N TRP A 76 -12.16 3.79 -22.89
CA TRP A 76 -11.66 2.54 -22.31
C TRP A 76 -10.73 2.82 -21.13
N THR A 77 -11.13 2.35 -19.95
CA THR A 77 -10.34 2.49 -18.71
C THR A 77 -9.59 1.18 -18.42
N VAL A 78 -8.31 1.29 -18.07
CA VAL A 78 -7.46 0.13 -17.73
C VAL A 78 -7.17 0.13 -16.24
N THR A 79 -7.54 -0.97 -15.58
CA THR A 79 -7.32 -1.21 -14.16
C THR A 79 -6.57 -2.52 -13.97
N TYR A 80 -5.53 -2.52 -13.15
CA TYR A 80 -4.90 -3.75 -12.66
C TYR A 80 -5.83 -4.45 -11.66
N GLN A 81 -6.10 -5.72 -11.91
CA GLN A 81 -6.83 -6.60 -11.00
C GLN A 81 -5.98 -7.82 -10.70
N SER A 82 -6.19 -8.39 -9.53
CA SER A 82 -5.51 -9.61 -9.11
C SER A 82 -6.46 -10.53 -8.35
N ASP A 83 -6.45 -11.82 -8.65
CA ASP A 83 -7.13 -12.83 -7.82
C ASP A 83 -6.33 -13.10 -6.55
N SER A 84 -6.45 -12.17 -5.60
CA SER A 84 -5.80 -12.22 -4.29
C SER A 84 -6.16 -13.49 -3.49
N SER A 85 -7.34 -14.07 -3.73
CA SER A 85 -7.73 -15.29 -3.02
C SER A 85 -6.95 -16.50 -3.54
N PHE A 86 -6.91 -16.67 -4.86
CA PHE A 86 -6.18 -17.77 -5.50
C PHE A 86 -4.66 -17.60 -5.37
N TYR A 87 -4.13 -16.39 -5.57
CA TYR A 87 -2.73 -16.10 -5.33
C TYR A 87 -2.33 -16.40 -3.88
N GLY A 88 -3.16 -15.98 -2.92
CA GLY A 88 -2.93 -16.26 -1.49
C GLY A 88 -2.87 -17.75 -1.19
N TYR A 89 -3.76 -18.54 -1.77
CA TYR A 89 -3.75 -19.99 -1.65
C TYR A 89 -2.44 -20.59 -2.18
N MET A 90 -2.02 -20.17 -3.38
CA MET A 90 -0.77 -20.64 -3.98
C MET A 90 0.46 -20.21 -3.17
N SER A 91 0.48 -18.99 -2.64
CA SER A 91 1.56 -18.50 -1.79
C SER A 91 1.67 -19.35 -0.50
N ARG A 92 0.53 -19.58 0.17
CA ARG A 92 0.46 -20.37 1.40
C ARG A 92 0.92 -21.81 1.21
N GLU A 93 0.48 -22.46 0.14
CA GLU A 93 0.81 -23.85 -0.16
C GLU A 93 2.11 -24.00 -0.98
N LYS A 94 2.85 -22.90 -1.20
CA LYS A 94 4.13 -22.85 -1.94
C LYS A 94 4.05 -23.39 -3.38
N LEU A 95 2.95 -23.09 -4.07
CA LEU A 95 2.65 -23.59 -5.43
C LEU A 95 3.03 -22.60 -6.56
N LEU A 96 3.47 -21.38 -6.23
CA LEU A 96 3.74 -20.32 -7.21
C LEU A 96 4.84 -20.68 -8.23
N GLU A 97 5.91 -21.33 -7.77
CA GLU A 97 7.03 -21.73 -8.63
C GLU A 97 6.59 -22.78 -9.65
N ASP A 98 5.91 -23.84 -9.18
CA ASP A 98 5.37 -24.89 -10.05
C ASP A 98 4.32 -24.35 -11.03
N TYR A 99 3.50 -23.38 -10.59
CA TYR A 99 2.50 -22.74 -11.44
C TYR A 99 3.13 -22.03 -12.64
N THR A 100 4.17 -21.23 -12.37
CA THR A 100 4.93 -20.48 -13.39
C THR A 100 5.74 -21.41 -14.28
N LYS A 101 6.44 -22.39 -13.69
CA LYS A 101 7.25 -23.38 -14.43
C LYS A 101 6.41 -24.20 -15.42
N ASN A 102 5.17 -24.51 -15.06
CA ASN A 102 4.21 -25.20 -15.93
C ASN A 102 3.50 -24.25 -16.93
N LYS A 103 3.85 -22.95 -16.93
CA LYS A 103 3.30 -21.90 -17.80
C LYS A 103 1.79 -21.75 -17.71
N LEU A 104 1.20 -22.10 -16.56
CA LEU A 104 -0.24 -21.99 -16.34
C LEU A 104 -0.66 -20.52 -16.17
N ASP A 105 0.22 -19.69 -15.62
CA ASP A 105 0.08 -18.24 -15.47
C ASP A 105 -0.07 -17.48 -16.79
N ARG A 106 0.47 -18.00 -17.90
CA ARG A 106 0.25 -17.41 -19.23
C ARG A 106 -1.21 -17.47 -19.64
N ARG A 107 -1.85 -18.63 -19.44
CA ARG A 107 -3.22 -18.90 -19.89
C ARG A 107 -4.28 -18.57 -18.85
N TYR A 108 -3.92 -18.71 -17.57
CA TYR A 108 -4.80 -18.50 -16.42
C TYR A 108 -4.10 -17.56 -15.42
N PRO A 109 -3.80 -16.31 -15.81
CA PRO A 109 -3.12 -15.38 -14.93
C PRO A 109 -3.97 -15.05 -13.71
N PHE A 110 -3.31 -14.89 -12.56
CA PHE A 110 -3.92 -14.24 -11.41
C PHE A 110 -3.87 -12.72 -11.52
N ASP A 111 -2.91 -12.15 -12.27
CA ASP A 111 -2.74 -10.72 -12.52
C ASP A 111 -3.21 -10.33 -13.92
N VAL A 112 -4.19 -9.42 -14.01
CA VAL A 112 -4.76 -8.98 -15.29
C VAL A 112 -4.84 -7.47 -15.38
N PHE A 113 -4.78 -6.98 -16.62
CA PHE A 113 -5.34 -5.68 -16.95
C PHE A 113 -6.78 -5.87 -17.38
N GLN A 114 -7.70 -5.43 -16.53
CA GLN A 114 -9.11 -5.31 -16.86
C GLN A 114 -9.33 -4.00 -17.61
N VAL A 115 -9.80 -4.11 -18.84
CA VAL A 115 -10.13 -2.98 -19.70
C VAL A 115 -11.64 -2.88 -19.81
N SER A 116 -12.19 -1.82 -19.23
CA SER A 116 -13.63 -1.58 -19.18
C SER A 116 -14.01 -0.44 -20.11
N LEU A 117 -15.00 -0.68 -20.96
CA LEU A 117 -15.65 0.33 -21.77
C LEU A 117 -16.76 1.00 -20.95
N LEU A 118 -16.81 2.32 -20.98
CA LEU A 118 -17.97 3.07 -20.54
C LEU A 118 -18.66 3.74 -21.73
N THR A 119 -19.95 3.47 -21.92
CA THR A 119 -20.78 4.10 -22.96
C THR A 119 -21.53 5.30 -22.39
N SER A 120 -21.56 6.40 -23.14
CA SER A 120 -22.31 7.63 -22.76
C SER A 120 -23.81 7.56 -23.12
N ASP A 121 -24.21 6.57 -23.91
CA ASP A 121 -25.58 6.39 -24.38
C ASP A 121 -26.40 5.50 -23.45
N THR A 122 -27.72 5.76 -23.42
CA THR A 122 -28.76 5.20 -22.55
C THR A 122 -28.91 3.67 -22.53
N LEU A 123 -28.09 2.94 -23.28
CA LEU A 123 -27.91 1.49 -23.18
C LEU A 123 -26.60 1.26 -22.42
N ASN A 124 -26.71 1.14 -21.09
CA ASN A 124 -25.62 0.85 -20.16
C ASN A 124 -25.03 -0.56 -20.40
N LEU A 125 -24.33 -0.74 -21.51
CA LEU A 125 -23.50 -1.92 -21.80
C LEU A 125 -22.18 -1.76 -21.04
N ASN A 126 -22.08 -2.37 -19.86
CA ASN A 126 -20.81 -2.51 -19.17
C ASN A 126 -20.05 -3.67 -19.83
N LEU A 127 -19.17 -3.34 -20.77
CA LEU A 127 -18.25 -4.31 -21.36
C LEU A 127 -16.90 -4.24 -20.67
N SER A 128 -16.37 -5.38 -20.24
CA SER A 128 -15.01 -5.52 -19.74
C SER A 128 -14.29 -6.68 -20.42
N VAL A 129 -13.00 -6.50 -20.65
CA VAL A 129 -12.10 -7.51 -21.22
C VAL A 129 -10.87 -7.59 -20.32
N ASP A 130 -10.59 -8.77 -19.80
CA ASP A 130 -9.40 -9.02 -18.98
C ASP A 130 -8.30 -9.57 -19.87
N LEU A 131 -7.13 -8.92 -19.82
CA LEU A 131 -5.93 -9.36 -20.52
C LEU A 131 -4.86 -9.77 -19.53
N ASN A 132 -4.13 -10.84 -19.87
CA ASN A 132 -2.89 -11.17 -19.17
C ASN A 132 -1.96 -9.95 -19.21
N MET A 133 -1.53 -9.49 -18.03
CA MET A 133 -0.76 -8.27 -17.88
C MET A 133 0.61 -8.30 -18.60
N TYR A 134 1.17 -9.49 -18.83
CA TYR A 134 2.50 -9.67 -19.40
C TYR A 134 2.47 -10.05 -20.88
N THR A 135 1.51 -10.89 -21.30
CA THR A 135 1.40 -11.33 -22.71
C THR A 135 0.42 -10.48 -23.53
N GLY A 136 -0.54 -9.83 -22.86
CA GLY A 136 -1.68 -9.17 -23.49
C GLY A 136 -2.66 -10.12 -24.16
N GLU A 137 -2.59 -11.41 -23.88
CA GLU A 137 -3.61 -12.35 -24.34
C GLU A 137 -4.91 -12.13 -23.58
N VAL A 138 -6.05 -12.17 -24.27
CA VAL A 138 -7.37 -12.02 -23.65
C VAL A 138 -7.72 -13.31 -22.90
N VAL A 139 -8.02 -13.18 -21.61
CA VAL A 139 -8.25 -14.32 -20.71
C VAL A 139 -9.68 -14.42 -20.17
N ALA A 140 -10.39 -13.30 -20.12
CA ALA A 140 -11.81 -13.26 -19.76
C ALA A 140 -12.50 -12.05 -20.40
N PHE A 141 -13.83 -12.08 -20.45
CA PHE A 141 -14.65 -10.92 -20.77
C PHE A 141 -15.98 -10.98 -20.04
N ASP A 142 -16.62 -9.82 -19.88
CA ASP A 142 -17.93 -9.68 -19.28
C ASP A 142 -18.74 -8.57 -19.99
N ARG A 143 -19.99 -8.86 -20.34
CA ARG A 143 -21.00 -7.97 -20.92
C ARG A 143 -22.20 -7.94 -19.98
N GLU A 144 -22.18 -7.05 -18.99
CA GLU A 144 -23.34 -6.83 -18.11
C GLU A 144 -24.21 -5.69 -18.66
N ALA A 145 -25.49 -5.98 -18.91
CA ALA A 145 -26.54 -4.95 -18.93
C ALA A 145 -26.82 -4.57 -17.47
N GLN A 146 -26.49 -3.35 -17.09
CA GLN A 146 -26.36 -2.87 -15.70
C GLN A 146 -27.27 -3.49 -14.63
N SER A 147 -26.68 -3.75 -13.46
CA SER A 147 -27.05 -2.96 -12.27
C SER A 147 -25.81 -2.63 -11.44
N ALA A 148 -25.61 -1.34 -11.17
CA ALA A 148 -24.49 -0.76 -10.44
C ALA A 148 -24.30 -1.34 -9.01
N SER A 149 -23.73 -2.54 -8.91
CA SER A 149 -23.59 -3.26 -7.63
C SER A 149 -22.14 -3.70 -7.33
N ALA A 150 -21.29 -3.82 -8.35
CA ALA A 150 -19.89 -4.25 -8.17
C ALA A 150 -19.03 -3.21 -7.41
N ASN A 151 -19.30 -1.91 -7.56
CA ASN A 151 -18.53 -0.86 -6.87
C ASN A 151 -18.91 -0.68 -5.38
N LEU A 152 -20.07 -1.16 -4.95
CA LEU A 152 -20.58 -0.99 -3.58
C LEU A 152 -20.15 -2.12 -2.63
N GLN A 153 -19.92 -3.33 -3.15
CA GLN A 153 -19.36 -4.43 -2.36
C GLN A 153 -17.95 -4.13 -1.85
N LYS A 154 -17.18 -3.32 -2.57
CA LYS A 154 -15.82 -2.90 -2.20
C LYS A 154 -15.78 -2.02 -0.93
N TYR A 155 -16.92 -1.44 -0.53
CA TYR A 155 -17.05 -0.60 0.66
C TYR A 155 -17.87 -1.25 1.81
N GLY A 156 -18.14 -2.55 1.73
CA GLY A 156 -18.77 -3.29 2.83
C GLY A 156 -20.25 -2.97 3.06
N ILE A 157 -20.91 -2.26 2.15
CA ILE A 157 -22.36 -2.05 2.18
C ILE A 157 -23.00 -3.27 1.50
N LYS A 158 -23.59 -4.16 2.30
CA LYS A 158 -24.45 -5.22 1.80
C LYS A 158 -25.76 -4.60 1.32
N THR A 159 -25.88 -4.32 0.02
CA THR A 159 -27.20 -4.17 -0.59
C THR A 159 -27.86 -5.53 -0.64
N ALA A 160 -29.09 -5.62 -0.12
CA ALA A 160 -29.92 -6.83 -0.09
C ALA A 160 -30.47 -7.23 -1.48
N ALA A 161 -29.75 -6.88 -2.55
CA ALA A 161 -29.98 -7.42 -3.88
C ALA A 161 -28.93 -8.51 -4.09
N SER A 162 -29.24 -9.70 -3.60
CA SER A 162 -28.68 -10.92 -4.15
C SER A 162 -28.78 -10.83 -5.67
N SER A 163 -27.66 -11.12 -6.34
CA SER A 163 -27.62 -11.49 -7.75
C SER A 163 -28.49 -12.73 -7.96
N GLU A 164 -29.81 -12.54 -7.99
CA GLU A 164 -30.70 -13.38 -8.75
C GLU A 164 -30.40 -13.01 -10.21
N SER A 165 -29.46 -13.73 -10.78
CA SER A 165 -29.34 -13.81 -12.23
C SER A 165 -30.73 -14.12 -12.77
N ASN A 166 -31.26 -13.27 -13.66
CA ASN A 166 -32.46 -13.52 -14.49
C ASN A 166 -32.18 -14.69 -15.47
N ASP A 167 -31.74 -15.83 -14.93
CA ASP A 167 -31.19 -16.99 -15.64
C ASP A 167 -32.28 -18.07 -15.81
N THR A 168 -33.54 -17.68 -15.65
CA THR A 168 -34.70 -18.57 -15.47
C THR A 168 -35.32 -19.09 -16.77
N GLU A 169 -34.83 -18.74 -17.95
CA GLU A 169 -35.44 -19.17 -19.23
C GLU A 169 -34.60 -20.11 -20.10
N MET A 170 -33.28 -20.27 -19.85
CA MET A 170 -32.41 -21.07 -20.74
C MET A 170 -32.19 -22.50 -20.22
N SER A 171 -32.44 -23.49 -21.07
CA SER A 171 -32.15 -24.90 -20.76
C SER A 171 -30.64 -25.17 -20.69
N LEU A 172 -30.23 -26.22 -19.96
CA LEU A 172 -28.82 -26.61 -19.88
C LEU A 172 -28.24 -26.89 -21.28
N GLU A 173 -28.99 -27.57 -22.14
CA GLU A 173 -28.57 -27.87 -23.51
C GLU A 173 -28.31 -26.60 -24.34
N GLN A 174 -29.16 -25.57 -24.19
CA GLN A 174 -28.95 -24.27 -24.84
C GLN A 174 -27.67 -23.60 -24.33
N LYS A 175 -27.46 -23.60 -23.00
CA LYS A 175 -26.24 -23.05 -22.39
C LYS A 175 -24.98 -23.76 -22.88
N GLU A 176 -25.00 -25.10 -22.94
CA GLU A 176 -23.89 -25.88 -23.48
C GLU A 176 -23.61 -25.55 -24.95
N ASN A 177 -24.64 -25.46 -25.78
CA ASN A 177 -24.50 -25.17 -27.21
C ASN A 177 -23.88 -23.79 -27.46
N LEU A 178 -24.23 -22.80 -26.65
CA LEU A 178 -23.63 -21.47 -26.70
C LEU A 178 -22.19 -21.43 -26.15
N ALA A 179 -21.86 -22.27 -25.17
CA ALA A 179 -20.50 -22.34 -24.60
C ALA A 179 -19.51 -23.12 -25.49
N ARG A 180 -19.96 -24.10 -26.28
CA ARG A 180 -19.10 -24.96 -27.13
C ARG A 180 -18.15 -24.20 -28.07
N PRO A 181 -18.58 -23.17 -28.82
CA PRO A 181 -17.68 -22.39 -29.68
C PRO A 181 -16.54 -21.72 -28.91
N TRP A 182 -16.84 -21.19 -27.72
CA TRP A 182 -15.84 -20.56 -26.84
C TRP A 182 -14.84 -21.57 -26.31
N LEU A 183 -15.30 -22.73 -25.83
CA LEU A 183 -14.41 -23.82 -25.40
C LEU A 183 -13.50 -24.29 -26.54
N LYS A 184 -14.03 -24.43 -27.76
CA LYS A 184 -13.24 -24.81 -28.94
C LYS A 184 -12.20 -23.76 -29.30
N LYS A 185 -12.54 -22.47 -29.23
CA LYS A 185 -11.60 -21.36 -29.45
C LYS A 185 -10.48 -21.36 -28.41
N TRP A 186 -10.79 -21.79 -27.20
CA TRP A 186 -9.85 -22.04 -26.13
C TRP A 186 -9.20 -23.43 -26.21
N GLU A 187 -9.31 -24.15 -27.32
CA GLU A 187 -8.68 -25.46 -27.54
C GLU A 187 -9.04 -26.51 -26.48
N VAL A 188 -10.17 -26.34 -25.79
CA VAL A 188 -10.68 -27.25 -24.77
C VAL A 188 -11.67 -28.20 -25.40
N ASN A 189 -11.51 -29.50 -25.14
CA ASN A 189 -12.48 -30.49 -25.57
C ASN A 189 -13.61 -30.63 -24.51
N PRO A 190 -14.87 -30.23 -24.82
CA PRO A 190 -15.96 -30.29 -23.85
C PRO A 190 -16.27 -31.69 -23.34
N SER A 191 -15.96 -32.75 -24.11
CA SER A 191 -16.24 -34.13 -23.70
C SER A 191 -15.40 -34.61 -22.51
N LYS A 192 -14.34 -33.87 -22.17
CA LYS A 192 -13.46 -34.16 -21.02
C LYS A 192 -13.87 -33.37 -19.76
N LEU A 193 -14.85 -32.49 -19.88
CA LEU A 193 -15.26 -31.60 -18.82
C LEU A 193 -16.45 -32.17 -18.04
N GLN A 194 -16.53 -31.81 -16.77
CA GLN A 194 -17.65 -32.13 -15.90
C GLN A 194 -18.42 -30.86 -15.56
N ILE A 195 -19.76 -30.91 -15.59
CA ILE A 195 -20.58 -29.76 -15.21
C ILE A 195 -20.68 -29.71 -13.69
N GLU A 196 -20.36 -28.56 -13.10
CA GLU A 196 -20.52 -28.33 -11.67
C GLU A 196 -21.99 -28.04 -11.36
N PRO A 197 -22.66 -28.86 -10.51
CA PRO A 197 -24.06 -28.66 -10.18
C PRO A 197 -24.25 -27.42 -9.30
N ASN A 198 -25.33 -26.67 -9.53
CA ASN A 198 -25.78 -25.56 -8.68
C ASN A 198 -24.73 -24.44 -8.46
N SER A 199 -24.04 -24.02 -9.51
CA SER A 199 -23.21 -22.81 -9.47
C SER A 199 -24.10 -21.58 -9.26
N LYS A 200 -24.07 -21.00 -8.05
CA LYS A 200 -24.90 -19.83 -7.71
C LYS A 200 -24.43 -18.52 -8.35
N ALA A 201 -23.18 -18.47 -8.81
CA ALA A 201 -22.55 -17.25 -9.32
C ALA A 201 -22.44 -17.23 -10.85
N TYR A 202 -22.63 -18.37 -11.51
CA TYR A 202 -22.51 -18.50 -12.96
C TYR A 202 -23.61 -19.38 -13.53
N GLY A 203 -24.10 -19.04 -14.72
CA GLY A 203 -25.15 -19.80 -15.40
C GLY A 203 -24.71 -21.19 -15.89
N LEU A 204 -23.42 -21.39 -16.18
CA LEU A 204 -22.81 -22.70 -16.47
C LEU A 204 -21.35 -22.72 -16.03
N VAL A 205 -20.93 -23.79 -15.36
CA VAL A 205 -19.53 -24.00 -14.98
C VAL A 205 -19.09 -25.40 -15.38
N TYR A 206 -18.01 -25.47 -16.14
CA TYR A 206 -17.29 -26.71 -16.41
C TYR A 206 -16.05 -26.81 -15.54
N THR A 207 -15.76 -28.01 -15.06
CA THR A 207 -14.53 -28.36 -14.34
C THR A 207 -13.71 -29.34 -15.17
N ASP A 208 -12.40 -29.09 -15.27
CA ASP A 208 -11.43 -30.02 -15.83
C ASP A 208 -10.60 -30.64 -14.70
N SER A 209 -10.92 -31.88 -14.35
CA SER A 209 -10.20 -32.62 -13.31
C SER A 209 -8.82 -33.12 -13.74
N SER A 210 -8.45 -33.00 -15.02
CA SER A 210 -7.12 -33.40 -15.50
C SER A 210 -6.06 -32.32 -15.24
N VAL A 211 -6.48 -31.06 -15.06
CA VAL A 211 -5.61 -29.93 -14.76
C VAL A 211 -5.89 -29.42 -13.34
N LYS A 212 -4.91 -29.61 -12.44
CA LYS A 212 -5.03 -29.25 -11.01
C LYS A 212 -3.82 -28.49 -10.52
N VAL A 213 -4.06 -27.57 -9.58
CA VAL A 213 -3.05 -26.85 -8.82
C VAL A 213 -3.38 -26.99 -7.35
N GLY A 214 -2.63 -27.84 -6.65
CA GLY A 214 -2.98 -28.28 -5.31
C GLY A 214 -4.37 -28.93 -5.28
N GLU A 215 -5.28 -28.37 -4.49
CA GLU A 215 -6.68 -28.77 -4.37
C GLU A 215 -7.59 -28.08 -5.39
N SER A 216 -7.10 -27.05 -6.09
CA SER A 216 -7.89 -26.30 -7.07
C SER A 216 -7.92 -27.02 -8.41
N GLN A 217 -9.12 -27.11 -8.99
CA GLN A 217 -9.35 -27.66 -10.32
C GLN A 217 -9.61 -26.52 -11.29
N LEU A 218 -9.18 -26.69 -12.54
CA LEU A 218 -9.44 -25.70 -13.57
C LEU A 218 -10.94 -25.61 -13.86
N ARG A 219 -11.46 -24.37 -13.93
CA ARG A 219 -12.86 -24.06 -14.17
C ARG A 219 -13.00 -23.18 -15.41
N TYR A 220 -14.08 -23.41 -16.15
CA TYR A 220 -14.57 -22.55 -17.23
C TYR A 220 -15.98 -22.10 -16.88
N SER A 221 -16.12 -20.83 -16.56
CA SER A 221 -17.35 -20.24 -16.07
C SER A 221 -17.98 -19.34 -17.12
N PHE A 222 -19.28 -19.50 -17.32
CA PHE A 222 -20.07 -18.78 -18.33
C PHE A 222 -21.32 -18.16 -17.71
N ASN A 223 -21.62 -16.93 -18.12
CA ASN A 223 -22.94 -16.32 -17.97
C ASN A 223 -23.58 -16.10 -19.32
N PHE A 224 -24.91 -15.98 -19.31
CA PHE A 224 -25.71 -15.81 -20.51
C PHE A 224 -26.64 -14.62 -20.33
N ALA A 225 -26.81 -13.84 -21.40
CA ALA A 225 -27.81 -12.78 -21.48
C ALA A 225 -28.29 -12.69 -22.92
N GLU A 226 -29.58 -12.39 -23.11
CA GLU A 226 -30.17 -12.17 -24.43
C GLU A 226 -29.92 -13.31 -25.45
N GLY A 227 -29.78 -14.56 -24.97
CA GLY A 227 -29.53 -15.72 -25.82
C GLY A 227 -28.08 -15.88 -26.31
N GLU A 228 -27.14 -15.09 -25.79
CA GLU A 228 -25.71 -15.19 -26.05
C GLU A 228 -24.89 -15.41 -24.78
N VAL A 229 -23.60 -15.73 -24.93
CA VAL A 229 -22.64 -15.74 -23.83
C VAL A 229 -22.31 -14.29 -23.45
N SER A 230 -22.77 -13.88 -22.26
CA SER A 230 -22.52 -12.54 -21.72
C SER A 230 -21.16 -12.45 -21.03
N SER A 231 -20.74 -13.49 -20.30
CA SER A 231 -19.41 -13.53 -19.71
C SER A 231 -18.74 -14.89 -19.87
N TYR A 232 -17.42 -14.86 -19.93
CA TYR A 232 -16.57 -16.04 -19.92
C TYR A 232 -15.32 -15.79 -19.11
N LYS A 233 -15.02 -16.70 -18.20
CA LYS A 233 -13.79 -16.69 -17.40
C LYS A 233 -13.26 -18.11 -17.23
N ALA A 234 -11.97 -18.29 -17.52
CA ALA A 234 -11.26 -19.53 -17.23
C ALA A 234 -10.20 -19.31 -16.17
N GLY A 235 -10.06 -20.27 -15.27
CA GLY A 235 -9.01 -20.23 -14.27
C GLY A 235 -9.31 -21.09 -13.06
N PHE A 236 -8.57 -20.84 -12.01
CA PHE A 236 -8.67 -21.57 -10.75
C PHE A 236 -9.41 -20.73 -9.71
N SER A 237 -9.80 -21.37 -8.62
CA SER A 237 -10.38 -20.69 -7.47
C SER A 237 -9.80 -21.26 -6.19
N ALA A 238 -9.55 -20.40 -5.21
CA ALA A 238 -9.08 -20.86 -3.91
C ALA A 238 -10.12 -21.81 -3.26
N PRO A 239 -9.67 -22.90 -2.61
CA PRO A 239 -10.57 -23.76 -1.83
C PRO A 239 -11.33 -22.97 -0.75
N SER A 240 -12.54 -23.43 -0.41
CA SER A 240 -13.42 -22.75 0.55
C SER A 240 -12.83 -22.65 1.97
N TRP A 241 -11.96 -23.58 2.36
CA TRP A 241 -11.24 -23.50 3.63
C TRP A 241 -10.27 -22.32 3.65
N HIS A 242 -9.65 -21.98 2.50
CA HIS A 242 -8.71 -20.89 2.38
C HIS A 242 -9.42 -19.54 2.47
N THR A 243 -10.52 -19.38 1.72
CA THR A 243 -11.36 -18.18 1.79
C THR A 243 -11.87 -17.95 3.20
N SER A 244 -12.41 -19.00 3.84
CA SER A 244 -12.89 -18.94 5.23
C SER A 244 -11.77 -18.59 6.23
N TYR A 245 -10.55 -19.04 5.99
CA TYR A 245 -9.39 -18.69 6.81
C TYR A 245 -9.04 -17.20 6.67
N VAL A 246 -8.94 -16.70 5.43
CA VAL A 246 -8.61 -15.30 5.14
C VAL A 246 -9.67 -14.35 5.67
N GLU A 247 -10.97 -14.70 5.58
CA GLU A 247 -12.06 -13.91 6.15
C GLU A 247 -11.92 -13.77 7.68
N LYS A 248 -11.61 -14.86 8.38
CA LYS A 248 -11.39 -14.83 9.84
C LYS A 248 -10.17 -13.97 10.20
N GLN A 249 -9.09 -14.11 9.45
CA GLN A 249 -7.89 -13.29 9.64
C GLN A 249 -8.19 -11.81 9.39
N THR A 250 -8.88 -11.47 8.30
CA THR A 250 -9.26 -10.09 7.96
C THR A 250 -10.17 -9.48 9.03
N SER A 251 -11.13 -10.25 9.55
CA SER A 251 -11.96 -9.80 10.69
C SER A 251 -11.11 -9.48 11.93
N LEU A 252 -10.11 -10.31 12.22
CA LEU A 252 -9.17 -10.06 13.32
C LEU A 252 -8.31 -8.81 13.05
N ALA A 253 -7.77 -8.68 11.84
CA ALA A 253 -6.99 -7.51 11.42
C ALA A 253 -7.77 -6.22 11.59
N THR A 254 -9.03 -6.17 11.14
CA THR A 254 -9.90 -4.99 11.31
C THR A 254 -10.11 -4.64 12.78
N LYS A 255 -10.32 -5.64 13.65
CA LYS A 255 -10.44 -5.43 15.11
C LYS A 255 -9.14 -4.90 15.71
N LEU A 256 -7.99 -5.49 15.34
CA LEU A 256 -6.68 -5.06 15.84
C LEU A 256 -6.34 -3.64 15.38
N THR A 257 -6.62 -3.30 14.13
CA THR A 257 -6.44 -1.94 13.62
C THR A 257 -7.37 -0.96 14.31
N LEU A 258 -8.65 -1.29 14.50
CA LEU A 258 -9.60 -0.37 15.15
C LEU A 258 -9.28 -0.16 16.64
N PHE A 259 -9.21 -1.25 17.41
CA PHE A 259 -9.10 -1.18 18.87
C PHE A 259 -7.65 -1.05 19.35
N GLY A 260 -6.68 -1.59 18.60
CA GLY A 260 -5.26 -1.54 18.94
C GLY A 260 -4.52 -0.33 18.39
N TYR A 261 -4.94 0.19 17.24
CA TYR A 261 -4.31 1.35 16.60
C TYR A 261 -5.22 2.59 16.59
N GLY A 262 -6.44 2.49 16.07
CA GLY A 262 -7.32 3.63 15.84
C GLY A 262 -7.71 4.36 17.13
N LEU A 263 -8.30 3.64 18.09
CA LEU A 263 -8.69 4.25 19.37
C LEU A 263 -7.49 4.78 20.18
N PRO A 264 -6.37 4.04 20.35
CA PRO A 264 -5.23 4.57 21.09
C PRO A 264 -4.55 5.75 20.38
N THR A 265 -4.50 5.77 19.05
CA THR A 265 -3.98 6.90 18.27
C THR A 265 -4.87 8.13 18.42
N LEU A 266 -6.19 7.96 18.39
CA LEU A 266 -7.13 9.05 18.69
C LEU A 266 -6.96 9.57 20.11
N ALA A 267 -6.79 8.68 21.10
CA ALA A 267 -6.53 9.07 22.49
C ALA A 267 -5.22 9.85 22.63
N LEU A 268 -4.13 9.41 21.97
CA LEU A 268 -2.89 10.17 21.89
C LEU A 268 -3.10 11.55 21.25
N GLY A 269 -3.98 11.65 20.25
CA GLY A 269 -4.34 12.93 19.63
C GLY A 269 -5.05 13.90 20.53
N ILE A 270 -6.05 13.42 21.26
CA ILE A 270 -6.77 14.22 22.26
C ILE A 270 -5.78 14.68 23.35
N LEU A 271 -4.92 13.79 23.83
CA LEU A 271 -3.86 14.16 24.78
C LEU A 271 -2.89 15.18 24.18
N ALA A 272 -2.53 15.07 22.91
CA ALA A 272 -1.65 16.00 22.24
C ALA A 272 -2.28 17.40 22.16
N LEU A 273 -3.57 17.48 21.84
CA LEU A 273 -4.34 18.73 21.88
C LEU A 273 -4.32 19.33 23.29
N ILE A 274 -4.67 18.56 24.32
CA ILE A 274 -4.69 19.02 25.71
C ILE A 274 -3.31 19.55 26.13
N TYR A 275 -2.25 18.79 25.88
CA TYR A 275 -0.90 19.19 26.30
C TYR A 275 -0.30 20.32 25.44
N SER A 276 -0.77 20.51 24.21
CA SER A 276 -0.42 21.71 23.43
C SER A 276 -0.89 22.99 24.14
N ILE A 277 -2.07 22.94 24.78
CA ILE A 277 -2.65 24.06 25.53
C ILE A 277 -1.98 24.19 26.90
N LEU A 278 -1.87 23.09 27.66
CA LEU A 278 -1.28 23.09 29.01
C LEU A 278 0.20 23.51 29.00
N ARG A 279 0.94 23.21 27.93
CA ARG A 279 2.37 23.55 27.79
C ARG A 279 2.60 24.70 26.82
N ARG A 280 1.59 25.55 26.56
CA ARG A 280 1.66 26.69 25.62
C ARG A 280 2.86 27.62 25.86
N GLY A 281 3.27 27.81 27.13
CA GLY A 281 4.41 28.67 27.49
C GLY A 281 5.78 28.10 27.10
N HIS A 282 5.88 26.80 26.80
CA HIS A 282 7.13 26.12 26.44
C HIS A 282 7.17 25.66 24.98
N THR A 283 6.14 26.00 24.19
CA THR A 283 6.01 25.61 22.80
C THR A 283 5.58 26.79 21.92
N SER A 284 5.41 26.56 20.62
CA SER A 284 4.96 27.58 19.68
C SER A 284 4.01 26.96 18.66
N PHE A 285 2.78 27.46 18.63
CA PHE A 285 1.72 27.00 17.74
C PHE A 285 2.03 27.27 16.27
N ALA A 286 2.73 28.36 15.95
CA ALA A 286 3.11 28.68 14.57
C ALA A 286 3.99 27.62 13.88
N ARG A 287 4.63 26.72 14.63
CA ARG A 287 5.68 25.82 14.10
C ARG A 287 5.17 24.55 13.48
N GLY A 288 4.16 23.95 14.09
CA GLY A 288 3.54 22.76 13.54
C GLY A 288 2.87 23.08 12.20
N ALA A 289 2.44 24.33 12.00
CA ALA A 289 1.60 24.73 10.88
C ALA A 289 2.21 24.39 9.52
N PHE A 290 3.50 24.68 9.30
CA PHE A 290 4.15 24.38 8.02
C PHE A 290 4.17 22.86 7.73
N LEU A 291 4.69 22.05 8.66
CA LEU A 291 4.80 20.60 8.47
C LEU A 291 3.42 19.93 8.35
N SER A 292 2.44 20.37 9.14
CA SER A 292 1.06 19.88 9.04
C SER A 292 0.35 20.32 7.76
N SER A 293 0.65 21.51 7.24
CA SER A 293 0.10 21.96 5.95
C SER A 293 0.71 21.16 4.79
N VAL A 294 2.03 20.94 4.81
CA VAL A 294 2.71 20.08 3.83
C VAL A 294 2.15 18.67 3.88
N HIS A 295 1.98 18.10 5.08
CA HIS A 295 1.35 16.80 5.28
C HIS A 295 -0.09 16.74 4.70
N PHE A 296 -0.91 17.76 4.96
CA PHE A 296 -2.27 17.84 4.40
C PHE A 296 -2.26 17.88 2.87
N VAL A 297 -1.38 18.70 2.27
CA VAL A 297 -1.25 18.79 0.82
C VAL A 297 -0.81 17.44 0.23
N ILE A 298 0.17 16.78 0.84
CA ILE A 298 0.63 15.46 0.39
C ILE A 298 -0.49 14.42 0.50
N MET A 299 -1.29 14.42 1.57
CA MET A 299 -2.47 13.56 1.68
C MET A 299 -3.44 13.81 0.55
N MET A 300 -3.78 15.08 0.27
CA MET A 300 -4.72 15.41 -0.80
C MET A 300 -4.21 15.01 -2.18
N VAL A 301 -2.91 15.20 -2.45
CA VAL A 301 -2.26 14.72 -3.68
C VAL A 301 -2.32 13.19 -3.76
N SER A 302 -2.08 12.49 -2.66
CA SER A 302 -2.13 11.03 -2.59
C SER A 302 -3.55 10.51 -2.79
N THR A 303 -4.55 11.11 -2.15
CA THR A 303 -5.97 10.81 -2.37
C THR A 303 -6.33 11.00 -3.84
N TYR A 304 -5.95 12.13 -4.44
CA TYR A 304 -6.20 12.38 -5.87
C TYR A 304 -5.49 11.36 -6.78
N ASN A 305 -4.28 10.91 -6.41
CA ASN A 305 -3.54 9.91 -7.16
C ASN A 305 -4.15 8.50 -7.09
N MET A 306 -4.89 8.22 -6.02
CA MET A 306 -5.60 6.96 -5.78
C MET A 306 -7.04 6.95 -6.27
N LEU A 307 -7.62 8.12 -6.60
CA LEU A 307 -8.94 8.15 -7.21
C LEU A 307 -8.85 7.37 -8.53
N PRO A 308 -9.73 6.36 -8.73
CA PRO A 308 -9.83 5.73 -10.03
C PRO A 308 -10.13 6.84 -11.05
N VAL A 309 -9.64 6.68 -12.27
CA VAL A 309 -10.11 7.51 -13.39
C VAL A 309 -11.55 7.05 -13.67
N THR A 310 -12.48 7.40 -12.79
CA THR A 310 -13.90 7.07 -12.93
C THR A 310 -14.47 8.00 -13.98
N SER A 311 -14.73 7.45 -15.16
CA SER A 311 -15.50 8.08 -16.22
C SER A 311 -16.99 7.76 -16.15
N ASP A 312 -17.47 7.10 -15.08
CA ASP A 312 -18.90 6.90 -14.84
C ASP A 312 -19.56 8.27 -14.60
N GLN A 313 -20.22 8.76 -15.65
CA GLN A 313 -20.86 10.07 -15.66
C GLN A 313 -22.22 10.09 -14.97
N SER A 314 -22.70 8.95 -14.44
CA SER A 314 -23.98 8.89 -13.73
C SER A 314 -23.99 9.85 -12.54
N THR A 315 -25.15 10.45 -12.30
CA THR A 315 -25.33 11.39 -11.18
C THR A 315 -25.01 10.73 -9.84
N GLU A 316 -25.37 9.45 -9.67
CA GLU A 316 -25.10 8.69 -8.44
C GLU A 316 -23.61 8.45 -8.22
N ALA A 317 -22.88 8.03 -9.26
CA ALA A 317 -21.43 7.86 -9.17
C ALA A 317 -20.71 9.18 -8.87
N ARG A 318 -21.14 10.28 -9.49
CA ARG A 318 -20.62 11.64 -9.21
C ARG A 318 -20.88 12.05 -7.75
N VAL A 319 -22.09 11.85 -7.24
CA VAL A 319 -22.43 12.18 -5.84
C VAL A 319 -21.61 11.32 -4.87
N SER A 320 -21.51 10.00 -5.11
CA SER A 320 -20.71 9.09 -4.30
C SER A 320 -19.23 9.50 -4.29
N ALA A 321 -18.66 9.81 -5.45
CA ALA A 321 -17.28 10.28 -5.57
C ALA A 321 -17.05 11.58 -4.79
N ILE A 322 -17.98 12.54 -4.86
CA ILE A 322 -17.91 13.79 -4.09
C ILE A 322 -17.96 13.49 -2.59
N ILE A 323 -18.89 12.65 -2.13
CA ILE A 323 -18.99 12.26 -0.71
C ILE A 323 -17.69 11.61 -0.24
N MET A 324 -17.15 10.64 -0.99
CA MET A 324 -15.89 9.98 -0.67
C MET A 324 -14.72 10.96 -0.64
N PHE A 325 -14.65 11.87 -1.60
CA PHE A 325 -13.62 12.92 -1.61
C PHE A 325 -13.71 13.82 -0.38
N VAL A 326 -14.91 14.24 0.02
CA VAL A 326 -15.13 15.02 1.25
C VAL A 326 -14.72 14.22 2.48
N VAL A 327 -15.09 12.94 2.58
CA VAL A 327 -14.68 12.06 3.68
C VAL A 327 -13.16 11.94 3.75
N TYR A 328 -12.47 11.73 2.63
CA TYR A 328 -11.01 11.66 2.58
C TYR A 328 -10.36 13.00 2.92
N ALA A 329 -10.94 14.13 2.50
CA ALA A 329 -10.44 15.46 2.86
C ALA A 329 -10.56 15.72 4.37
N LEU A 330 -11.70 15.36 4.97
CA LEU A 330 -11.92 15.47 6.42
C LEU A 330 -10.97 14.54 7.20
N TYR A 331 -10.77 13.32 6.72
CA TYR A 331 -9.80 12.39 7.30
C TYR A 331 -8.37 12.93 7.21
N SER A 332 -7.99 13.49 6.05
CA SER A 332 -6.69 14.12 5.84
C SER A 332 -6.48 15.32 6.76
N LEU A 333 -7.52 16.13 6.98
CA LEU A 333 -7.50 17.25 7.90
C LEU A 333 -7.35 16.76 9.35
N LEU A 334 -8.07 15.71 9.74
CA LEU A 334 -7.96 15.09 11.07
C LEU A 334 -6.54 14.59 11.33
N MET A 335 -5.95 13.82 10.40
CA MET A 335 -4.60 13.29 10.54
C MET A 335 -3.54 14.39 10.55
N SER A 336 -3.71 15.44 9.75
CA SER A 336 -2.80 16.59 9.74
C SER A 336 -2.91 17.44 11.02
N SER A 337 -4.12 17.53 11.59
CA SER A 337 -4.37 18.17 12.89
C SER A 337 -3.76 17.35 14.03
N LEU A 338 -3.87 16.02 13.96
CA LEU A 338 -3.22 15.11 14.90
C LEU A 338 -1.70 15.32 14.90
N LEU A 339 -1.07 15.31 13.73
CA LEU A 339 0.34 15.66 13.57
C LEU A 339 0.66 17.03 14.16
N TYR A 340 -0.15 18.05 13.86
CA TYR A 340 0.04 19.42 14.36
C TYR A 340 0.12 19.46 15.88
N PHE A 341 -0.88 18.89 16.55
CA PHE A 341 -0.93 18.89 18.01
C PHE A 341 0.13 18.00 18.63
N SER A 342 0.50 16.88 18.00
CA SER A 342 1.63 16.04 18.44
C SER A 342 2.95 16.81 18.39
N LEU A 343 3.19 17.59 17.34
CA LEU A 343 4.38 18.45 17.24
C LEU A 343 4.39 19.54 18.33
N VAL A 344 3.27 20.25 18.52
CA VAL A 344 3.18 21.37 19.47
C VAL A 344 3.23 20.86 20.91
N GLY A 345 2.43 19.85 21.24
CA GLY A 345 2.35 19.23 22.57
C GLY A 345 3.63 18.48 22.93
N GLY A 346 4.20 17.72 21.99
CA GLY A 346 5.46 17.00 22.17
C GLY A 346 6.59 17.96 22.48
N ASN A 347 6.73 19.03 21.70
CA ASN A 347 7.75 20.05 21.95
C ASN A 347 7.62 20.70 23.34
N GLY A 348 6.39 21.03 23.75
CA GLY A 348 6.14 21.59 25.09
C GLY A 348 6.54 20.63 26.21
N LEU A 349 6.16 19.35 26.09
CA LEU A 349 6.49 18.30 27.07
C LEU A 349 8.00 18.10 27.23
N TRP A 350 8.73 17.92 26.13
CA TRP A 350 10.17 17.66 26.18
C TRP A 350 10.95 18.85 26.75
N ARG A 351 10.59 20.07 26.36
CA ARG A 351 11.30 21.28 26.81
C ARG A 351 11.00 21.60 28.28
N GLN A 352 9.76 21.45 28.72
CA GLN A 352 9.38 21.78 30.09
C GLN A 352 9.81 20.70 31.08
N GLU A 353 9.57 19.43 30.77
CA GLU A 353 9.70 18.36 31.78
C GLU A 353 11.06 17.68 31.77
N GLU A 354 11.83 17.74 30.68
CA GLU A 354 13.16 17.11 30.58
C GLU A 354 14.27 18.13 30.29
N GLY A 355 13.94 19.39 29.98
CA GLY A 355 14.93 20.38 29.55
C GLY A 355 15.63 20.02 28.23
N LEU A 356 15.03 19.13 27.44
CA LEU A 356 15.60 18.61 26.18
C LEU A 356 14.96 19.26 24.95
N ASN A 357 15.73 19.32 23.87
CA ASN A 357 15.36 19.87 22.57
C ASN A 357 15.49 18.80 21.47
N PRO A 358 14.56 17.81 21.41
CA PRO A 358 14.59 16.75 20.41
C PRO A 358 14.18 17.21 19.01
N TRP A 359 13.51 18.38 18.88
CA TRP A 359 13.12 19.00 17.63
C TRP A 359 13.69 20.42 17.52
N PRO A 360 14.97 20.54 17.09
CA PRO A 360 15.67 21.81 16.98
C PRO A 360 15.08 22.79 15.96
N ARG A 361 15.47 24.07 16.06
CA ARG A 361 14.90 25.19 15.28
C ARG A 361 15.90 25.73 14.26
N ALA A 362 15.40 26.19 13.11
CA ALA A 362 16.20 26.86 12.07
C ALA A 362 17.11 28.00 12.58
N LYS A 363 16.61 28.79 13.53
CA LYS A 363 17.35 29.92 14.14
C LYS A 363 18.33 29.51 15.25
N GLU A 364 18.37 28.24 15.65
CA GLU A 364 19.31 27.77 16.68
C GLU A 364 20.72 27.56 16.08
N PRO A 365 21.80 27.97 16.78
CA PRO A 365 23.16 27.80 16.30
C PRO A 365 23.48 26.33 15.98
N GLY A 366 24.02 26.10 14.78
CA GLY A 366 24.38 24.76 14.30
C GLY A 366 23.25 23.97 13.63
N TYR A 367 22.05 24.56 13.43
CA TYR A 367 20.90 23.83 12.90
C TYR A 367 21.13 23.18 11.54
N GLY A 368 21.66 23.90 10.55
CA GLY A 368 21.89 23.34 9.22
C GLY A 368 22.80 22.12 9.27
N GLN A 369 23.91 22.21 10.02
CA GLN A 369 24.85 21.09 10.18
C GLN A 369 24.19 19.91 10.92
N TYR A 370 23.41 20.19 11.96
CA TYR A 370 22.64 19.18 12.68
C TYR A 370 21.68 18.42 11.76
N VAL A 371 21.00 19.10 10.83
CA VAL A 371 20.11 18.47 9.83
C VAL A 371 20.91 17.60 8.87
N LEU A 372 22.05 18.09 8.36
CA LEU A 372 22.92 17.33 7.46
C LEU A 372 23.48 16.06 8.14
N ASP A 373 23.86 16.14 9.41
CA ASP A 373 24.33 14.97 10.16
C ASP A 373 23.19 14.02 10.54
N SER A 374 21.98 14.55 10.73
CA SER A 374 20.78 13.75 10.98
C SER A 374 20.36 12.91 9.77
N ILE A 375 20.46 13.45 8.54
CA ILE A 375 20.18 12.64 7.33
C ILE A 375 21.25 11.57 7.10
N ARG A 376 22.53 11.85 7.42
CA ARG A 376 23.60 10.83 7.37
C ARG A 376 23.29 9.67 8.33
N ALA A 377 22.90 10.00 9.56
CA ALA A 377 22.39 9.00 10.50
C ALA A 377 21.16 8.28 9.95
N GLY A 378 20.26 9.02 9.31
CA GLY A 378 19.06 8.53 8.63
C GLY A 378 19.35 7.38 7.66
N TYR A 379 20.27 7.57 6.69
CA TYR A 379 20.63 6.52 5.74
C TYR A 379 21.24 5.29 6.41
N ILE A 380 22.19 5.49 7.34
CA ILE A 380 22.83 4.36 8.02
C ILE A 380 21.81 3.54 8.82
N TRP A 381 20.90 4.20 9.54
CA TRP A 381 19.83 3.52 10.26
C TRP A 381 18.81 2.89 9.33
N ALA A 382 18.43 3.53 8.23
CA ALA A 382 17.56 2.94 7.22
C ALA A 382 18.14 1.61 6.69
N PHE A 383 19.45 1.56 6.44
CA PHE A 383 20.10 0.30 6.02
C PHE A 383 20.08 -0.78 7.11
N VAL A 384 20.27 -0.40 8.38
CA VAL A 384 20.07 -1.33 9.51
C VAL A 384 18.63 -1.84 9.52
N LEU A 385 17.64 -0.95 9.38
CA LEU A 385 16.22 -1.28 9.42
C LEU A 385 15.83 -2.22 8.27
N LEU A 386 16.31 -1.98 7.05
CA LEU A 386 16.10 -2.87 5.89
C LEU A 386 16.66 -4.27 6.16
N GLY A 387 17.85 -4.37 6.74
CA GLY A 387 18.46 -5.65 7.11
C GLY A 387 17.65 -6.37 8.20
N VAL A 388 17.28 -5.67 9.26
CA VAL A 388 16.47 -6.23 10.36
C VAL A 388 15.11 -6.68 9.86
N GLN A 389 14.42 -5.88 9.04
CA GLN A 389 13.15 -6.24 8.44
C GLN A 389 13.27 -7.52 7.60
N THR A 390 14.31 -7.61 6.76
CA THR A 390 14.57 -8.79 5.93
C THR A 390 14.80 -10.04 6.78
N ILE A 391 15.62 -9.95 7.84
CA ILE A 391 15.88 -11.06 8.75
C ILE A 391 14.59 -11.47 9.47
N MET A 392 13.81 -10.51 9.96
CA MET A 392 12.55 -10.78 10.65
C MET A 392 11.55 -11.48 9.73
N PHE A 393 11.44 -11.05 8.47
CA PHE A 393 10.59 -11.70 7.48
C PHE A 393 10.99 -13.18 7.28
N ILE A 394 12.29 -13.46 7.13
CA ILE A 394 12.82 -14.82 7.01
C ILE A 394 12.53 -15.66 8.28
N ILE A 395 12.77 -15.10 9.47
CA ILE A 395 12.47 -15.80 10.73
C ILE A 395 10.98 -16.14 10.81
N LEU A 396 10.09 -15.20 10.47
CA LEU A 396 8.65 -15.41 10.52
C LEU A 396 8.16 -16.39 9.45
N SER A 397 8.83 -16.50 8.30
CA SER A 397 8.50 -17.52 7.31
C SER A 397 8.83 -18.92 7.79
N TYR A 398 9.89 -19.10 8.58
CA TYR A 398 10.23 -20.41 9.16
C TYR A 398 9.48 -20.74 10.46
N THR A 399 9.06 -19.73 11.22
CA THR A 399 8.43 -19.95 12.54
C THR A 399 6.90 -19.92 12.48
N LEU A 400 6.31 -18.97 11.76
CA LEU A 400 4.86 -18.83 11.63
C LEU A 400 4.32 -19.35 10.28
N ASN A 401 5.20 -19.80 9.38
CA ASN A 401 4.86 -20.08 7.98
C ASN A 401 4.08 -18.91 7.38
N ASN A 402 4.57 -17.69 7.62
CA ASN A 402 3.88 -16.52 7.10
C ASN A 402 3.89 -16.52 5.57
N TRP A 403 2.83 -15.96 5.00
CA TRP A 403 2.63 -15.85 3.57
C TRP A 403 1.88 -14.54 3.29
N SER A 404 1.92 -14.09 2.04
CA SER A 404 1.30 -12.83 1.63
C SER A 404 0.45 -13.02 0.38
N THR A 405 -0.52 -12.13 0.20
CA THR A 405 -1.27 -12.05 -1.06
C THR A 405 -1.26 -10.66 -1.67
N THR A 406 -1.72 -10.54 -2.91
CA THR A 406 -1.81 -9.30 -3.67
C THR A 406 -2.91 -8.39 -3.13
N ASP A 407 -2.72 -7.08 -3.32
CA ASP A 407 -3.76 -6.07 -3.11
C ASP A 407 -3.75 -5.07 -4.27
N ALA A 408 -4.69 -5.25 -5.19
CA ALA A 408 -4.84 -4.39 -6.36
C ALA A 408 -5.15 -2.93 -5.96
N SER A 409 -5.77 -2.70 -4.80
CA SER A 409 -6.14 -1.35 -4.36
C SER A 409 -4.94 -0.49 -3.98
N GLN A 410 -3.79 -1.10 -3.69
CA GLN A 410 -2.54 -0.40 -3.33
C GLN A 410 -1.46 -0.50 -4.42
N SER A 411 -1.80 -1.11 -5.57
CA SER A 411 -0.84 -1.33 -6.66
C SER A 411 -0.47 -0.01 -7.36
N PRO A 412 0.82 0.24 -7.64
CA PRO A 412 1.24 1.41 -8.42
C PRO A 412 0.67 1.40 -9.85
N TYR A 413 0.30 0.24 -10.39
CA TYR A 413 -0.39 0.15 -11.68
C TYR A 413 -1.79 0.77 -11.68
N ASN A 414 -2.42 0.90 -10.52
CA ASN A 414 -3.72 1.55 -10.36
C ASN A 414 -3.63 3.03 -9.97
N MET A 415 -2.43 3.51 -9.66
CA MET A 415 -2.22 4.94 -9.42
C MET A 415 -2.32 5.71 -10.73
N ARG A 416 -2.88 6.92 -10.66
CA ARG A 416 -2.89 7.84 -11.81
C ARG A 416 -1.47 8.18 -12.27
N TYR A 417 -0.60 8.41 -11.30
CA TYR A 417 0.82 8.68 -11.48
C TYR A 417 1.61 7.78 -10.52
N ALA A 418 2.11 6.65 -11.02
CA ALA A 418 2.90 5.72 -10.22
C ALA A 418 4.14 6.40 -9.59
N TRP A 419 4.77 7.33 -10.33
CA TRP A 419 5.93 8.10 -9.85
C TRP A 419 5.66 8.96 -8.60
N LEU A 420 4.40 9.20 -8.22
CA LEU A 420 4.05 9.86 -6.97
C LEU A 420 4.05 8.91 -5.75
N LEU A 421 4.07 7.59 -5.92
CA LEU A 421 4.07 6.61 -4.83
C LEU A 421 5.02 6.97 -3.68
N PRO A 422 6.30 7.33 -3.92
CA PRO A 422 7.26 7.55 -2.84
C PRO A 422 6.99 8.81 -2.00
N ILE A 423 6.05 9.69 -2.39
CA ILE A 423 5.67 10.83 -1.55
C ILE A 423 5.04 10.38 -0.24
N VAL A 424 4.44 9.19 -0.20
CA VAL A 424 3.83 8.60 0.99
C VAL A 424 4.88 8.28 2.07
N ALA A 425 6.15 8.05 1.70
CA ALA A 425 7.25 7.89 2.66
C ALA A 425 7.39 9.12 3.57
N TRP A 426 7.16 10.32 3.05
CA TRP A 426 7.19 11.57 3.82
C TRP A 426 5.99 11.71 4.74
N LEU A 427 4.83 11.22 4.31
CA LEU A 427 3.64 11.17 5.14
C LEU A 427 3.87 10.31 6.38
N ALA A 428 4.30 9.06 6.17
CA ALA A 428 4.54 8.09 7.23
C ALA A 428 5.64 8.58 8.18
N GLY A 429 6.83 8.87 7.64
CA GLY A 429 7.97 9.29 8.47
C GLY A 429 7.75 10.59 9.24
N LEU A 430 6.93 11.53 8.75
CA LEU A 430 6.61 12.76 9.48
C LEU A 430 5.54 12.53 10.55
N SER A 431 4.42 11.91 10.18
CA SER A 431 3.26 11.76 11.06
C SER A 431 3.51 10.73 12.16
N GLU A 432 4.01 9.56 11.81
CA GLU A 432 4.16 8.45 12.75
C GLU A 432 5.26 8.74 13.77
N GLU A 433 6.38 9.33 13.34
CA GLU A 433 7.43 9.72 14.27
C GLU A 433 7.00 10.87 15.18
N ALA A 434 6.14 11.78 14.72
CA ALA A 434 5.62 12.84 15.55
C ALA A 434 4.64 12.30 16.60
N ILE A 435 3.74 11.40 16.20
CA ILE A 435 2.67 10.85 17.05
C ILE A 435 3.25 9.84 18.04
N TYR A 436 3.97 8.82 17.56
CA TYR A 436 4.39 7.69 18.40
C TYR A 436 5.68 7.98 19.15
N ARG A 437 6.69 8.58 18.50
CA ARG A 437 8.01 8.75 19.13
C ARG A 437 8.10 10.09 19.85
N PHE A 438 7.85 11.18 19.14
CA PHE A 438 8.02 12.51 19.69
C PHE A 438 7.01 12.84 20.77
N PHE A 439 5.71 12.74 20.48
CA PHE A 439 4.68 12.97 21.48
C PHE A 439 4.45 11.74 22.36
N GLY A 440 4.19 10.59 21.73
CA GLY A 440 3.70 9.37 22.37
C GLY A 440 4.63 8.83 23.47
N ILE A 441 5.92 8.63 23.18
CA ILE A 441 6.87 8.12 24.20
C ILE A 441 6.87 9.02 25.41
N ARG A 442 6.88 10.34 25.23
CA ARG A 442 6.95 11.26 26.37
C ARG A 442 5.66 11.32 27.17
N MET A 443 4.52 11.27 26.48
CA MET A 443 3.21 11.25 27.12
C MET A 443 3.03 9.96 27.91
N LEU A 444 3.31 8.80 27.30
CA LEU A 444 3.16 7.51 27.97
C LEU A 444 4.17 7.32 29.09
N LYS A 445 5.43 7.78 28.95
CA LYS A 445 6.42 7.76 30.05
C LYS A 445 5.87 8.47 31.29
N LYS A 446 5.06 9.52 31.13
CA LYS A 446 4.41 10.21 32.26
C LYS A 446 3.38 9.32 32.96
N LEU A 447 2.67 8.47 32.21
CA LEU A 447 1.63 7.58 32.73
C LEU A 447 2.23 6.32 33.36
N VAL A 448 3.11 5.63 32.65
CA VAL A 448 3.68 4.33 33.06
C VAL A 448 5.02 4.45 33.80
N ARG A 449 5.58 5.66 33.89
CA ARG A 449 6.83 5.98 34.60
C ARG A 449 8.08 5.20 34.14
N SER A 450 8.03 4.60 32.96
CA SER A 450 9.13 3.83 32.37
C SER A 450 9.28 4.18 30.89
N THR A 451 10.50 4.56 30.50
CA THR A 451 10.82 4.86 29.09
C THR A 451 10.68 3.60 28.23
N LEU A 452 11.11 2.43 28.74
CA LEU A 452 11.02 1.17 28.01
C LEU A 452 9.56 0.78 27.77
N ALA A 453 8.71 0.85 28.81
CA ALA A 453 7.29 0.56 28.68
C ALA A 453 6.60 1.54 27.71
N ALA A 454 6.96 2.83 27.75
CA ALA A 454 6.44 3.82 26.81
C ALA A 454 6.83 3.50 25.35
N CYS A 455 8.08 3.08 25.11
CA CYS A 455 8.53 2.65 23.77
C CYS A 455 7.79 1.39 23.31
N LEU A 456 7.61 0.40 24.19
CA LEU A 456 6.86 -0.82 23.88
C LEU A 456 5.41 -0.53 23.51
N ILE A 457 4.71 0.27 24.32
CA ILE A 457 3.29 0.58 24.08
C ILE A 457 3.11 1.41 22.81
N THR A 458 3.94 2.44 22.60
CA THR A 458 3.84 3.26 21.36
C THR A 458 4.18 2.48 20.11
N SER A 459 5.20 1.61 20.18
CA SER A 459 5.52 0.71 19.07
C SER A 459 4.38 -0.28 18.82
N LEU A 460 3.77 -0.82 19.87
CA LEU A 460 2.60 -1.72 19.79
C LEU A 460 1.42 -1.09 19.09
N ILE A 461 1.03 0.12 19.52
CA ILE A 461 -0.06 0.86 18.88
C ILE A 461 0.24 1.04 17.39
N TRP A 462 1.44 1.50 17.06
CA TRP A 462 1.86 1.73 15.67
C TRP A 462 1.80 0.45 14.82
N ALA A 463 2.37 -0.66 15.32
CA ALA A 463 2.42 -1.92 14.58
C ALA A 463 1.04 -2.55 14.34
N LEU A 464 0.10 -2.38 15.28
CA LEU A 464 -1.29 -2.81 15.11
C LEU A 464 -2.03 -2.03 14.01
N GLY A 465 -1.51 -0.87 13.60
CA GLY A 465 -2.01 -0.11 12.45
C GLY A 465 -1.75 -0.77 11.11
N HIS A 466 -0.83 -1.76 11.07
CA HIS A 466 -0.37 -2.39 9.85
C HIS A 466 -0.93 -3.81 9.68
N THR A 467 -1.89 -4.23 10.50
CA THR A 467 -2.51 -5.57 10.41
C THR A 467 -3.38 -5.77 9.18
N LEU A 468 -3.80 -4.68 8.51
CA LEU A 468 -4.58 -4.75 7.27
C LEU A 468 -3.74 -5.03 6.02
N TYR A 469 -2.41 -5.06 6.13
CA TYR A 469 -1.62 -5.59 5.03
C TYR A 469 -1.91 -7.07 4.82
N PRO A 470 -1.97 -7.53 3.57
CA PRO A 470 -2.36 -8.90 3.21
C PRO A 470 -1.24 -9.92 3.52
N ILE A 471 -0.83 -10.00 4.78
CA ILE A 471 0.18 -10.92 5.30
C ILE A 471 -0.42 -11.72 6.45
N TYR A 472 -0.32 -13.04 6.35
CA TYR A 472 -0.98 -13.98 7.25
C TYR A 472 0.03 -14.97 7.86
N PRO A 473 -0.17 -15.44 9.10
CA PRO A 473 -1.23 -15.00 10.03
C PRO A 473 -1.05 -13.53 10.43
N VAL A 474 -2.15 -12.85 10.77
CA VAL A 474 -2.18 -11.40 11.04
C VAL A 474 -1.22 -10.97 12.15
N SER A 475 -0.87 -11.88 13.06
CA SER A 475 0.11 -11.63 14.12
C SER A 475 1.55 -11.43 13.62
N SER A 476 1.89 -11.92 12.43
CA SER A 476 3.25 -11.85 11.88
C SER A 476 3.73 -10.39 11.76
N ARG A 477 2.91 -9.52 11.16
CA ARG A 477 3.28 -8.12 10.93
C ARG A 477 3.48 -7.33 12.23
N PRO A 478 2.59 -7.39 13.24
CA PRO A 478 2.85 -6.75 14.52
C PRO A 478 4.12 -7.23 15.22
N ILE A 479 4.46 -8.52 15.13
CA ILE A 479 5.70 -9.06 15.72
C ILE A 479 6.94 -8.48 15.04
N GLU A 480 6.96 -8.45 13.71
CA GLU A 480 8.02 -7.80 12.91
C GLU A 480 8.16 -6.32 13.28
N LEU A 481 7.04 -5.58 13.23
CA LEU A 481 7.03 -4.14 13.45
C LEU A 481 7.23 -3.75 14.92
N MET A 482 7.09 -4.65 15.90
CA MET A 482 7.55 -4.39 17.28
C MET A 482 9.04 -4.09 17.29
N VAL A 483 9.83 -4.93 16.62
CA VAL A 483 11.29 -4.81 16.60
C VAL A 483 11.71 -3.52 15.88
N ILE A 484 11.13 -3.28 14.71
CA ILE A 484 11.35 -2.05 13.92
C ILE A 484 10.92 -0.81 14.71
N GLY A 485 9.76 -0.85 15.36
CA GLY A 485 9.23 0.27 16.13
C GLY A 485 10.08 0.62 17.36
N LEU A 486 10.65 -0.39 18.00
CA LEU A 486 11.63 -0.21 19.09
C LEU A 486 12.95 0.37 18.57
N LEU A 487 13.40 -0.01 17.37
CA LEU A 487 14.56 0.62 16.73
C LEU A 487 14.28 2.09 16.41
N PHE A 488 13.11 2.45 15.88
CA PHE A 488 12.74 3.86 15.72
C PHE A 488 12.72 4.60 17.06
N SER A 489 12.18 3.98 18.11
CA SER A 489 12.22 4.55 19.47
C SER A 489 13.65 4.78 19.96
N TYR A 490 14.55 3.82 19.71
CA TYR A 490 15.98 3.96 20.01
C TYR A 490 16.63 5.10 19.23
N ILE A 491 16.39 5.18 17.92
CA ILE A 491 16.94 6.24 17.05
C ILE A 491 16.46 7.60 17.55
N PHE A 492 15.17 7.75 17.84
CA PHE A 492 14.59 8.96 18.39
C PHE A 492 15.25 9.39 19.70
N LEU A 493 15.31 8.49 20.69
CA LEU A 493 15.90 8.78 22.01
C LEU A 493 17.41 9.11 21.91
N ARG A 494 18.11 8.49 20.96
CA ARG A 494 19.55 8.67 20.76
C ARG A 494 19.88 9.93 19.95
N TYR A 495 19.23 10.13 18.81
CA TYR A 495 19.58 11.12 17.76
C TYR A 495 18.54 12.24 17.57
N GLY A 496 17.36 12.15 18.18
CA GLY A 496 16.30 13.17 18.09
C GLY A 496 15.34 13.00 16.91
N PHE A 497 14.36 13.90 16.83
CA PHE A 497 13.22 13.82 15.91
C PHE A 497 13.64 13.81 14.43
N ILE A 498 14.52 14.72 14.04
CA ILE A 498 14.93 14.88 12.63
C ILE A 498 15.62 13.61 12.11
N ALA A 499 16.46 12.97 12.94
CA ALA A 499 17.18 11.76 12.55
C ALA A 499 16.25 10.55 12.43
N VAL A 500 15.31 10.35 13.35
CA VAL A 500 14.36 9.23 13.26
C VAL A 500 13.40 9.42 12.08
N MET A 501 12.90 10.65 11.86
CA MET A 501 12.06 11.00 10.71
C MET A 501 12.79 10.67 9.41
N PHE A 502 14.04 11.13 9.24
CA PHE A 502 14.80 10.78 8.03
C PHE A 502 15.13 9.28 7.93
N SER A 503 15.37 8.58 9.03
CA SER A 503 15.58 7.12 9.00
C SER A 503 14.35 6.41 8.43
N HIS A 504 13.17 6.82 8.87
CA HIS A 504 11.89 6.29 8.40
C HIS A 504 11.64 6.66 6.93
N VAL A 505 11.74 7.95 6.59
CA VAL A 505 11.51 8.41 5.21
C VAL A 505 12.46 7.73 4.22
N VAL A 506 13.75 7.57 4.56
CA VAL A 506 14.71 6.90 3.68
C VAL A 506 14.40 5.41 3.56
N PHE A 507 14.04 4.74 4.66
CA PHE A 507 13.64 3.34 4.67
C PHE A 507 12.47 3.09 3.70
N ASP A 508 11.40 3.88 3.81
CA ASP A 508 10.24 3.77 2.91
C ASP A 508 10.57 4.18 1.47
N SER A 509 11.37 5.25 1.28
CA SER A 509 11.76 5.72 -0.05
C SER A 509 12.56 4.67 -0.82
N ILE A 510 13.36 3.84 -0.13
CA ILE A 510 14.07 2.72 -0.74
C ILE A 510 13.09 1.62 -1.16
N LEU A 511 12.17 1.22 -0.30
CA LEU A 511 11.19 0.18 -0.62
C LEU A 511 10.27 0.61 -1.77
N MET A 512 9.68 1.80 -1.68
CA MET A 512 8.80 2.34 -2.71
C MET A 512 9.56 2.67 -4.00
N GLY A 513 10.79 3.18 -3.89
CA GLY A 513 11.65 3.44 -5.04
C GLY A 513 12.02 2.15 -5.78
N ALA A 514 12.31 1.06 -5.06
CA ALA A 514 12.55 -0.25 -5.64
C ALA A 514 11.31 -0.77 -6.38
N THR A 515 10.10 -0.63 -5.81
CA THR A 515 8.84 -0.98 -6.49
C THR A 515 8.71 -0.27 -7.84
N LEU A 516 9.01 1.03 -7.91
CA LEU A 516 8.95 1.77 -9.18
C LEU A 516 10.01 1.32 -10.19
N ILE A 517 11.23 1.04 -9.73
CA ILE A 517 12.31 0.52 -10.59
C ILE A 517 11.90 -0.82 -11.21
N PHE A 518 11.23 -1.69 -10.45
CA PHE A 518 10.77 -3.00 -10.94
C PHE A 518 9.58 -2.93 -11.91
N MET A 519 8.91 -1.79 -12.05
CA MET A 519 7.94 -1.57 -13.13
C MET A 519 8.60 -1.38 -14.50
N LYS A 520 9.93 -1.17 -14.54
CA LYS A 520 10.78 -1.08 -15.75
C LYS A 520 10.49 0.06 -16.74
N GLU A 521 9.40 0.80 -16.59
CA GLU A 521 9.16 2.02 -17.36
C GLU A 521 10.20 3.10 -17.01
N SER A 522 10.75 3.79 -18.01
CA SER A 522 11.85 4.76 -17.81
C SER A 522 11.51 5.88 -16.82
N ILE A 523 10.26 6.36 -16.85
CA ILE A 523 9.78 7.38 -15.91
C ILE A 523 9.76 6.86 -14.47
N ASN A 524 9.35 5.60 -14.26
CA ASN A 524 9.27 4.98 -12.94
C ASN A 524 10.67 4.65 -12.39
N ILE A 525 11.60 4.18 -13.25
CA ILE A 525 13.00 3.99 -12.87
C ILE A 525 13.62 5.32 -12.40
N GLY A 526 13.46 6.38 -13.19
CA GLY A 526 13.96 7.72 -12.84
C GLY A 526 13.35 8.25 -11.54
N ALA A 527 12.04 8.08 -11.36
CA ALA A 527 11.33 8.47 -10.15
C ALA A 527 11.78 7.67 -8.91
N GLY A 528 12.03 6.37 -9.06
CA GLY A 528 12.53 5.51 -7.97
C GLY A 528 13.93 5.92 -7.50
N ILE A 529 14.84 6.18 -8.44
CA ILE A 529 16.19 6.68 -8.12
C ILE A 529 16.11 8.06 -7.45
N PHE A 530 15.28 8.96 -7.99
CA PHE A 530 15.08 10.28 -7.42
C PHE A 530 14.52 10.17 -5.99
N ALA A 531 13.53 9.33 -5.75
CA ALA A 531 12.94 9.13 -4.43
C ALA A 531 13.97 8.68 -3.38
N ILE A 532 14.88 7.76 -3.74
CA ILE A 532 15.95 7.30 -2.85
C ILE A 532 16.92 8.43 -2.48
N ALA A 533 17.18 9.36 -3.40
CA ALA A 533 18.09 10.50 -3.20
C ALA A 533 17.40 11.74 -2.56
N MET A 534 16.08 11.87 -2.71
CA MET A 534 15.31 13.06 -2.35
C MET A 534 15.46 13.47 -0.87
N PRO A 535 15.47 12.56 0.13
CA PRO A 535 15.70 12.93 1.53
C PRO A 535 17.04 13.64 1.77
N PHE A 536 18.11 13.21 1.07
CA PHE A 536 19.40 13.89 1.10
C PHE A 536 19.32 15.29 0.50
N LEU A 537 18.66 15.44 -0.65
CA LEU A 537 18.49 16.74 -1.31
C LEU A 537 17.76 17.74 -0.41
N VAL A 538 16.67 17.30 0.24
CA VAL A 538 15.91 18.13 1.20
C VAL A 538 16.80 18.58 2.36
N ALA A 539 17.54 17.66 2.98
CA ALA A 539 18.44 17.99 4.08
C ALA A 539 19.57 18.93 3.65
N TYR A 540 20.12 18.74 2.45
CA TYR A 540 21.16 19.60 1.88
C TYR A 540 20.65 21.01 1.60
N ILE A 541 19.44 21.15 1.06
CA ILE A 541 18.77 22.45 0.86
C ILE A 541 18.61 23.16 2.22
N VAL A 542 18.10 22.46 3.24
CA VAL A 542 17.94 23.03 4.59
C VAL A 542 19.29 23.47 5.16
N TYR A 543 20.35 22.68 4.99
CA TYR A 543 21.72 23.05 5.37
C TYR A 543 22.17 24.34 4.68
N ARG A 544 21.97 24.45 3.35
CA ARG A 544 22.43 25.58 2.54
C ARG A 544 21.76 26.90 2.93
N PHE A 545 20.49 26.86 3.32
CA PHE A 545 19.71 28.02 3.77
C PHE A 545 19.86 28.32 5.28
N ASN A 546 20.52 27.44 6.05
CA ASN A 546 20.79 27.63 7.48
C ASN A 546 22.28 27.36 7.79
N PRO A 547 23.22 28.08 7.15
CA PRO A 547 24.64 27.83 7.30
C PRO A 547 25.07 28.02 8.77
N PRO A 548 26.12 27.33 9.22
CA PRO A 548 26.58 27.39 10.60
C PRO A 548 26.91 28.84 10.98
N GLN A 549 26.06 29.45 11.80
CA GLN A 549 26.36 30.74 12.42
C GLN A 549 27.49 30.52 13.42
N LYS A 550 28.55 31.34 13.37
CA LYS A 550 29.58 31.35 14.41
C LYS A 550 28.87 31.54 15.76
N PRO A 551 29.19 30.74 16.80
CA PRO A 551 28.58 30.92 18.11
C PRO A 551 28.83 32.36 18.57
N LYS A 552 27.76 33.14 18.80
CA LYS A 552 27.90 34.39 19.54
C LYS A 552 28.43 34.02 20.92
N GLN A 553 29.56 34.62 21.32
CA GLN A 553 30.03 34.54 22.70
C GLN A 553 28.85 34.91 23.60
N ALA A 554 28.55 34.05 24.58
CA ALA A 554 27.55 34.37 25.57
C ALA A 554 28.04 35.61 26.33
N GLU A 555 27.27 36.70 26.28
CA GLU A 555 27.50 37.80 27.23
C GLU A 555 27.30 37.24 28.64
N PRO A 556 28.19 37.54 29.58
CA PRO A 556 28.04 37.10 30.95
C PRO A 556 26.67 37.56 31.48
N PHE A 557 25.91 36.59 31.97
CA PHE A 557 24.64 36.82 32.66
C PHE A 557 24.95 37.67 33.91
N ASN A 558 24.77 38.98 33.83
CA ASN A 558 24.77 39.83 35.01
C ASN A 558 23.46 39.59 35.75
N LEU A 559 23.55 38.85 36.85
CA LEU A 559 22.53 38.82 37.88
C LEU A 559 22.61 40.16 38.63
N ASN A 560 21.67 41.06 38.34
CA ASN A 560 21.25 42.12 39.25
C ASN A 560 19.74 41.99 39.47
#